data_AF-A0A1S2KTL2-F1
#
_entry.id   AF-A0A1S2KTL2-F1
#
_cell.length_a   1.000
_cell.length_b   1.000
_cell.length_c   1.000
_cell.angle_alpha   90.00
_cell.angle_beta   90.00
_cell.angle_gamma   90.00
#
_symmetry.space_group_name_H-M   'P 1'
#
loop_
_entity.id
_entity.type
_entity.pdbx_description
1 polymer ?
#
loop_
_entity_poly.entity_id
_entity_poly.type
_entity_poly.pdbx_seq_one_letter_code
_entity_poly.pdbx_strand_id
1 'polypeptide(L)' 'MFYEASFGFGLFFIFIIISLGLLILNIATSIWAYRDALNRGNSKEYAIIVLIATLFFPILGLIVYLIIRND' A
#
# COMPACT_ATOMS: atom_id res chain seq x y z
N MET A 1 -27.18 22.51 -16.85
CA MET A 1 -26.78 21.22 -17.45
C MET A 1 -25.26 21.12 -17.67
N PHE A 2 -24.61 22.07 -18.37
CA PHE A 2 -23.15 22.02 -18.59
C PHE A 2 -22.29 22.12 -17.31
N TYR A 3 -22.66 23.00 -16.36
CA TYR A 3 -21.92 23.16 -15.10
C TYR A 3 -21.90 21.90 -14.22
N GLU A 4 -23.03 21.17 -14.15
CA GLU A 4 -23.15 19.90 -13.40
C GLU A 4 -22.22 18.82 -13.96
N ALA A 5 -22.12 18.73 -15.29
CA ALA A 5 -21.25 17.76 -15.95
C ALA A 5 -19.76 18.08 -15.67
N SER A 6 -19.36 19.34 -15.77
CA SER A 6 -17.98 19.78 -15.45
C SER A 6 -17.60 19.49 -13.99
N PHE A 7 -18.53 19.69 -13.05
CA PHE A 7 -18.31 19.37 -11.64
C PHE A 7 -18.12 17.84 -11.42
N GLY A 8 -18.94 17.02 -12.07
CA GLY A 8 -18.81 15.55 -12.03
C GLY A 8 -17.46 15.05 -12.55
N PHE A 9 -16.98 15.60 -13.68
CA PHE A 9 -15.65 15.27 -14.20
C PHE A 9 -14.53 15.68 -13.23
N GLY A 10 -14.64 16.85 -12.60
CA GLY A 10 -13.66 17.31 -11.60
C GLY A 10 -13.52 16.34 -10.42
N LEU A 11 -14.64 15.90 -9.85
CA LEU A 11 -14.63 14.92 -8.76
C LEU A 11 -14.07 13.56 -9.19
N PHE A 12 -14.38 13.12 -10.41
CA PHE A 12 -13.86 11.86 -10.96
C PHE A 12 -12.32 11.89 -11.09
N PHE A 13 -11.75 12.99 -11.60
CA PHE A 13 -10.30 13.15 -11.69
C PHE A 13 -9.63 13.16 -10.32
N ILE A 14 -10.22 13.85 -9.33
CA ILE A 14 -9.71 13.86 -7.95
C ILE A 14 -9.70 12.44 -7.38
N PHE A 15 -10.79 11.69 -7.56
CA PHE A 15 -10.88 10.30 -7.11
C PHE A 15 -9.79 9.40 -7.73
N ILE A 16 -9.51 9.55 -9.03
CA ILE A 16 -8.43 8.82 -9.71
C ILE A 16 -7.06 9.15 -9.13
N ILE A 17 -6.76 10.44 -8.95
CA ILE A 17 -5.46 10.89 -8.43
C ILE A 17 -5.23 10.35 -7.02
N ILE A 18 -6.25 10.43 -6.14
CA ILE A 18 -6.17 9.90 -4.78
C ILE A 18 -5.98 8.39 -4.80
N SER A 19 -6.75 7.67 -5.62
CA SER A 19 -6.65 6.21 -5.73
C SER A 19 -5.28 5.76 -6.23
N LEU A 20 -4.72 6.44 -7.23
CA LEU A 20 -3.36 6.20 -7.72
C LEU A 20 -2.31 6.50 -6.65
N GLY A 21 -2.45 7.62 -5.92
CA GLY A 21 -1.56 7.96 -4.81
C GLY A 21 -1.55 6.90 -3.72
N LEU A 22 -2.74 6.41 -3.33
CA LEU A 22 -2.88 5.33 -2.35
C LEU A 22 -2.30 4.00 -2.85
N LEU A 23 -2.45 3.69 -4.14
CA LEU A 23 -1.86 2.49 -4.74
C LEU A 23 -0.32 2.55 -4.72
N ILE A 24 0.26 3.71 -5.10
CA ILE A 24 1.71 3.92 -5.04
C ILE A 24 2.21 3.79 -3.60
N LEU A 25 1.50 4.39 -2.64
CA LEU A 25 1.83 4.30 -1.22
C LEU A 25 1.79 2.85 -0.71
N ASN A 26 0.78 2.07 -1.11
CA ASN A 26 0.68 0.65 -0.77
C ASN A 26 1.89 -0.14 -1.31
N ILE A 27 2.21 0.02 -2.59
CA ILE A 27 3.35 -0.68 -3.20
C ILE A 27 4.67 -0.27 -2.52
N ALA A 28 4.87 1.03 -2.29
CA ALA A 28 6.08 1.53 -1.64
C ALA A 28 6.25 0.99 -0.22
N THR A 29 5.17 0.99 0.58
CA THR A 29 5.18 0.45 1.95
C THR A 29 5.34 -1.07 1.99
N SER A 30 4.76 -1.80 1.04
CA SER A 30 4.93 -3.25 0.91
C SER A 30 6.37 -3.62 0.53
N ILE A 31 6.99 -2.89 -0.41
CA ILE A 31 8.41 -3.06 -0.77
C ILE A 31 9.30 -2.71 0.42
N TRP A 32 8.97 -1.66 1.17
CA TRP A 32 9.69 -1.30 2.39
C TRP A 32 9.63 -2.44 3.41
N ALA A 33 8.46 -3.02 3.67
CA ALA A 33 8.30 -4.14 4.60
C ALA A 33 9.08 -5.39 4.17
N TYR A 34 9.08 -5.71 2.88
CA TYR A 34 9.92 -6.77 2.31
C TYR A 34 11.42 -6.53 2.58
N ARG A 35 11.91 -5.32 2.30
CA ARG A 35 13.33 -4.97 2.51
C ARG A 35 13.70 -4.94 3.99
N ASP A 36 12.82 -4.41 4.84
CA ASP A 36 13.01 -4.39 6.29
C ASP A 36 13.10 -5.82 6.84
N ALA A 37 12.24 -6.74 6.38
CA ALA A 37 12.27 -8.14 6.77
C ALA A 37 13.60 -8.82 6.40
N LEU A 38 14.11 -8.59 5.19
CA LEU A 38 15.42 -9.10 4.75
C LEU A 38 16.58 -8.50 5.55
N ASN A 39 16.57 -7.18 5.80
CA ASN A 39 17.62 -6.51 6.56
C ASN A 39 17.72 -6.99 8.01
N ARG A 40 16.62 -7.52 8.55
CA ARG A 40 16.56 -8.15 9.88
C ARG A 40 17.04 -9.61 9.89
N GLY A 41 17.50 -10.14 8.76
CA GLY A 41 18.01 -11.51 8.66
C GLY A 41 16.93 -12.58 8.51
N ASN A 42 15.68 -12.21 8.24
CA ASN A 42 14.64 -13.19 7.93
C ASN A 42 14.89 -13.86 6.58
N SER A 43 14.29 -15.03 6.39
CA SER A 43 14.38 -15.76 5.12
C SER A 43 13.67 -15.01 3.98
N LYS A 44 14.05 -15.33 2.74
CA LYS A 44 13.43 -14.74 1.54
C LYS A 44 11.96 -15.11 1.44
N GLU A 45 11.60 -16.33 1.85
CA GLU A 45 10.24 -16.84 1.86
C GLU A 45 9.38 -16.03 2.82
N TYR A 46 9.88 -15.76 4.04
CA TYR A 46 9.20 -14.90 5.01
C TYR A 46 9.00 -13.49 4.46
N ALA A 47 10.06 -12.89 3.88
CA ALA A 47 9.96 -11.55 3.31
C ALA A 47 8.92 -11.49 2.17
N ILE A 48 8.84 -12.51 1.31
CA ILE A 48 7.82 -12.62 0.26
C ILE A 48 6.41 -12.72 0.86
N ILE A 49 6.22 -13.49 1.94
CA ILE A 49 4.94 -13.56 2.65
C ILE A 49 4.54 -12.18 3.17
N VAL A 50 5.47 -11.44 3.79
CA VAL A 50 5.24 -10.06 4.24
C VAL A 50 4.85 -9.15 3.07
N LEU A 51 5.56 -9.23 1.94
CA LEU A 51 5.27 -8.44 0.74
C LEU A 51 3.84 -8.69 0.24
N ILE A 52 3.45 -9.96 0.12
CA ILE A 52 2.12 -10.35 -0.37
C ILE A 52 1.05 -9.94 0.64
N ALA A 53 1.27 -10.19 1.94
CA ALA A 53 0.34 -9.82 2.99
C ALA A 53 0.10 -8.30 3.03
N THR A 54 1.17 -7.50 2.94
CA THR A 54 1.08 -6.03 2.92
C THR A 54 0.45 -5.51 1.63
N LEU A 55 0.74 -6.10 0.47
CA LEU A 55 0.18 -5.65 -0.81
C LEU A 55 -1.35 -5.83 -0.90
N PHE A 56 -1.86 -6.98 -0.44
CA PHE A 56 -3.29 -7.31 -0.46
C PHE A 56 -4.06 -6.77 0.75
N PHE A 57 -3.37 -6.59 1.88
CA PHE A 57 -3.92 -5.99 3.09
C PHE A 57 -3.10 -4.74 3.46
N PRO A 58 -3.19 -3.63 2.72
CA PRO A 58 -2.31 -2.46 2.88
C PRO A 58 -2.21 -1.95 4.31
N ILE A 59 -3.36 -1.67 4.93
CA ILE A 59 -3.38 -1.11 6.27
C ILE A 59 -3.18 -2.21 7.31
N LEU A 60 -3.98 -3.28 7.25
CA LEU A 60 -3.94 -4.36 8.24
C LEU A 60 -2.65 -5.16 8.20
N GLY A 61 -2.20 -5.57 7.02
CA GLY A 61 -0.94 -6.29 6.81
C GLY A 61 0.28 -5.47 7.22
N LEU A 62 0.28 -4.15 6.96
CA LEU A 62 1.35 -3.27 7.44
C LEU A 62 1.34 -3.14 8.96
N ILE A 63 0.16 -3.00 9.59
CA ILE A 63 0.04 -2.96 11.05
C ILE A 63 0.54 -4.28 11.67
N VAL A 64 0.07 -5.43 11.17
CA VAL A 64 0.49 -6.75 11.67
C VAL A 64 2.00 -6.89 11.53
N TYR A 65 2.57 -6.54 10.38
CA TYR A 65 4.02 -6.56 10.17
C TYR A 65 4.76 -5.68 11.20
N LEU A 66 4.30 -4.46 11.43
CA LEU A 66 4.91 -3.53 12.38
C LEU A 66 4.86 -4.02 13.83
N ILE A 67 3.86 -4.83 14.19
CA ILE A 67 3.75 -5.45 15.51
C ILE A 67 4.78 -6.58 15.63
N ILE A 68 4.79 -7.52 14.67
CA ILE A 68 5.64 -8.72 14.75
C ILE A 68 7.10 -8.48 14.36
N ARG A 69 7.47 -7.34 13.74
CA ARG A 69 8.82 -7.10 13.20
C ARG A 69 9.94 -7.02 14.24
N ASN A 70 9.59 -6.87 15.52
CA ASN A 70 10.53 -6.69 16.63
C ASN A 70 10.49 -7.84 17.64
N ASP A 71 9.57 -8.79 17.45
CA ASP A 71 9.52 -10.04 18.20
C ASP A 71 10.41 -11.08 17.49
#